data_AF-A0A9X3F6U5-F1
#
_entry.id   AF-A0A9X3F6U5-F1
#
_cell.length_a   1.000
_cell.length_b   1.000
_cell.length_c   1.000
_cell.angle_alpha   90.00
_cell.angle_beta   90.00
_cell.angle_gamma   90.00
#
_symmetry.space_group_name_H-M   'P 1'
#
loop_
_entity.id
_entity.type
_entity.pdbx_description
1 polymer ?
#
loop_
_entity_poly.entity_id
_entity_poly.type
_entity_poly.pdbx_seq_one_letter_code
_entity_poly.pdbx_strand_id
1 'polypeptide(L)'
;MKTKSDSTKTLQLITGIVAVLCLLAMAILYHGGMLVLNLEGILSFVLFLIFLSGFILSWKSRKMAGILIMTCNAGIWILDLYINGYQTDSETGGPSLMFSPVMVIGALFLLEWYKTSKTTVPSTPLQWKFILRVLLINYTVLYFILVLSEPSDRAGIKQVDYTSIPFIINPLLFFIFLAGLIISWKKEFIAGILFLFWCTIFLWGVIAYPEILPSEPWIVSGVPILLQGSFYIKHHYEFRTN
;
A
#
# COMPACT_ATOMS: atom_id res chain seq x y z
N MET A 1 11.53 32.94 7.92
CA MET A 1 10.35 32.07 7.75
C MET A 1 10.49 31.35 6.42
N LYS A 2 10.74 30.03 6.39
CA LYS A 2 10.97 29.28 5.14
C LYS A 2 9.63 29.20 4.40
N THR A 3 9.52 29.82 3.22
CA THR A 3 8.28 29.81 2.42
C THR A 3 7.91 28.36 2.06
N LYS A 4 6.62 28.06 2.12
CA LYS A 4 6.10 26.71 1.87
C LYS A 4 6.18 26.42 0.36
N SER A 5 6.85 25.34 -0.02
CA SER A 5 6.91 24.84 -1.41
C SER A 5 5.49 24.64 -1.96
N ASP A 6 5.26 24.98 -3.23
CA ASP A 6 3.95 24.83 -3.86
C ASP A 6 3.49 23.37 -3.91
N SER A 7 4.43 22.43 -4.07
CA SER A 7 4.16 20.99 -3.95
C SER A 7 3.58 20.60 -2.59
N THR A 8 4.05 21.23 -1.50
CA THR A 8 3.50 20.98 -0.16
C THR A 8 2.06 21.48 -0.04
N LYS A 9 1.71 22.61 -0.67
CA LYS A 9 0.34 23.14 -0.65
C LYS A 9 -0.61 22.20 -1.41
N THR A 10 -0.20 21.73 -2.58
CA THR A 10 -0.97 20.76 -3.38
C THR A 10 -1.20 19.48 -2.60
N LEU A 11 -0.17 18.93 -1.94
CA LEU A 11 -0.31 17.70 -1.15
C LEU A 11 -1.28 17.87 0.02
N GLN A 12 -1.23 19.01 0.71
CA GLN A 12 -2.18 19.33 1.77
C GLN A 12 -3.61 19.49 1.27
N LEU A 13 -3.80 20.10 0.10
CA LEU A 13 -5.12 20.22 -0.53
C LEU A 13 -5.70 18.84 -0.85
N ILE A 14 -4.92 17.97 -1.50
CA ILE A 14 -5.33 16.59 -1.82
C ILE A 14 -5.68 15.84 -0.53
N THR A 15 -4.83 15.94 0.50
CA THR A 15 -5.10 15.30 1.80
C THR A 15 -6.36 15.86 2.47
N GLY A 16 -6.64 17.16 2.30
CA GLY A 16 -7.86 17.81 2.77
C GLY A 16 -9.12 17.28 2.10
N ILE A 17 -9.07 17.06 0.78
CA ILE A 17 -10.17 16.43 0.04
C ILE A 17 -10.43 15.03 0.60
N VAL A 18 -9.38 14.22 0.77
CA VAL A 18 -9.49 12.88 1.37
C VAL A 18 -10.06 12.96 2.79
N ALA A 19 -9.61 13.91 3.61
CA ALA A 19 -10.11 14.06 4.98
C ALA A 19 -11.60 14.41 5.03
N VAL A 20 -12.08 15.26 4.12
CA VAL A 20 -13.51 15.56 4.00
C VAL A 20 -14.29 14.31 3.59
N LEU A 21 -13.79 13.54 2.63
CA LEU A 21 -14.44 12.27 2.23
C LEU A 21 -14.49 11.27 3.40
N CYS A 22 -13.40 11.11 4.16
CA CYS A 22 -13.38 10.25 5.34
C CYS A 22 -14.36 10.73 6.41
N LEU A 23 -14.45 12.04 6.65
CA LEU A 23 -15.41 12.62 7.60
C LEU A 23 -16.86 12.34 7.19
N LEU A 24 -17.19 12.50 5.90
CA LEU A 24 -18.51 12.19 5.37
C LEU A 24 -18.84 10.71 5.52
N ALA A 25 -17.89 9.83 5.20
CA ALA A 25 -18.05 8.38 5.39
C ALA A 25 -18.33 8.04 6.86
N MET A 26 -17.56 8.62 7.79
CA MET A 26 -17.76 8.41 9.23
C MET A 26 -19.11 8.96 9.72
N ALA A 27 -19.56 10.11 9.21
CA ALA A 27 -20.86 10.68 9.55
C ALA A 27 -22.02 9.79 9.08
N ILE A 28 -21.92 9.21 7.87
CA ILE A 28 -22.89 8.25 7.33
C ILE A 28 -22.93 7.00 8.20
N LEU A 29 -21.76 6.43 8.54
CA LEU A 29 -21.66 5.24 9.40
C LEU A 29 -22.26 5.49 10.80
N TYR A 30 -22.00 6.67 11.37
CA TYR A 30 -22.56 7.08 12.66
C TYR A 30 -24.08 7.23 12.59
N HIS A 31 -24.61 7.94 11.59
CA HIS A 31 -26.05 8.18 11.46
C HIS A 31 -26.83 6.90 11.12
N GLY A 32 -26.22 6.00 10.34
CA GLY A 32 -26.78 4.67 10.05
C GLY A 32 -26.77 3.72 11.25
N GLY A 33 -26.32 4.15 12.43
CA GLY A 33 -26.22 3.32 13.63
C GLY A 33 -25.19 2.20 13.51
N MET A 34 -24.36 2.17 12.45
CA MET A 34 -23.35 1.14 12.21
C MET A 34 -22.08 1.38 13.02
N LEU A 35 -21.91 2.57 13.58
CA LEU A 35 -20.91 2.88 14.60
C LEU A 35 -21.40 2.38 15.97
N VAL A 36 -21.78 1.10 16.03
CA VAL A 36 -22.10 0.39 17.27
C VAL A 36 -20.82 0.29 18.10
N LEU A 37 -20.91 0.21 19.42
CA LEU A 37 -19.79 -0.07 20.34
C LEU A 37 -19.24 -1.51 20.18
N ASN A 38 -19.18 -2.03 18.97
CA ASN A 38 -18.53 -3.29 18.62
C ASN A 38 -17.04 -3.04 18.29
N LEU A 39 -16.25 -4.12 18.23
CA LEU A 39 -14.81 -4.05 18.01
C LEU A 39 -14.45 -3.36 16.68
N GLU A 40 -15.18 -3.67 15.61
CA GLU A 40 -14.97 -3.09 14.27
C GLU A 40 -15.17 -1.57 14.25
N GLY A 41 -16.28 -1.09 14.86
CA GLY A 41 -16.59 0.34 14.94
C GLY A 41 -15.55 1.10 15.77
N ILE A 42 -15.09 0.53 16.88
CA ILE A 42 -14.03 1.11 17.72
C ILE A 42 -12.72 1.19 16.93
N LEU A 43 -12.32 0.14 16.23
CA LEU A 43 -11.07 0.12 15.46
C LEU A 43 -11.12 1.07 14.27
N SER A 44 -12.24 1.12 13.54
CA SER A 44 -12.48 2.08 12.46
C SER A 44 -12.35 3.52 12.97
N PHE A 45 -12.93 3.82 14.13
CA PHE A 45 -12.82 5.13 14.76
C PHE A 45 -11.38 5.46 15.18
N VAL A 46 -10.64 4.50 15.75
CA VAL A 46 -9.21 4.67 16.10
C VAL A 46 -8.38 4.96 14.85
N LEU A 47 -8.59 4.22 13.76
CA LEU A 47 -7.89 4.45 12.48
C LEU A 47 -8.22 5.82 11.90
N PHE A 48 -9.49 6.23 11.98
CA PHE A 48 -9.91 7.57 11.61
C PHE A 48 -9.20 8.66 12.43
N LEU A 49 -9.06 8.48 13.75
CA LEU A 49 -8.30 9.41 14.59
C LEU A 49 -6.80 9.45 14.26
N ILE A 50 -6.21 8.30 13.90
CA ILE A 50 -4.82 8.24 13.41
C ILE A 50 -4.68 9.03 12.11
N PHE A 51 -5.61 8.85 11.16
CA PHE A 51 -5.64 9.61 9.92
C PHE A 51 -5.78 11.11 10.18
N LEU A 52 -6.74 11.52 11.02
CA LEU A 52 -6.96 12.92 11.36
C LEU A 52 -5.73 13.54 12.03
N SER A 53 -5.05 12.78 12.90
CA SER A 53 -3.78 13.20 13.51
C SER A 53 -2.69 13.39 12.44
N GLY A 54 -2.57 12.47 11.48
CA GLY A 54 -1.67 12.60 10.34
C GLY A 54 -1.98 13.83 9.48
N PHE A 55 -3.26 14.08 9.21
CA PHE A 55 -3.74 15.26 8.51
C PHE A 55 -3.35 16.54 9.24
N ILE A 56 -3.71 16.71 10.52
CA ILE A 56 -3.36 17.90 11.32
C ILE A 56 -1.85 18.11 11.37
N LEU A 57 -1.07 17.03 11.54
CA LEU A 57 0.38 17.10 11.55
C LEU A 57 0.97 17.44 10.19
N SER A 58 0.25 17.32 9.08
CA SER A 58 0.75 17.71 7.76
C SER A 58 1.14 19.20 7.67
N TRP A 59 0.58 20.04 8.57
CA TRP A 59 0.95 21.45 8.70
C TRP A 59 2.21 21.71 9.53
N LYS A 60 2.52 20.82 10.48
CA LYS A 60 3.63 21.02 11.44
C LYS A 60 4.83 20.11 11.17
N SER A 61 4.59 18.83 10.90
CA SER A 61 5.61 17.80 10.72
C SER A 61 5.23 16.83 9.59
N ARG A 62 5.80 17.08 8.40
CA ARG A 62 5.59 16.25 7.19
C ARG A 62 6.02 14.80 7.39
N LYS A 63 7.10 14.58 8.16
CA LYS A 63 7.57 13.23 8.51
C LYS A 63 6.50 12.46 9.28
N MET A 64 5.98 13.05 10.36
CA MET A 64 4.97 12.39 11.19
C MET A 64 3.65 12.23 10.45
N ALA A 65 3.25 13.22 9.66
CA ALA A 65 2.08 13.12 8.80
C ALA A 65 2.17 11.92 7.85
N GLY A 66 3.29 11.79 7.12
CA GLY A 66 3.52 10.67 6.21
C GLY A 66 3.45 9.31 6.91
N ILE A 67 4.12 9.17 8.07
CA ILE A 67 4.10 7.92 8.85
C ILE A 67 2.68 7.57 9.30
N LEU A 68 1.96 8.49 9.94
CA LEU A 68 0.61 8.22 10.47
C LEU A 68 -0.39 7.88 9.36
N ILE A 69 -0.32 8.60 8.23
CA ILE A 69 -1.17 8.34 7.06
C ILE A 69 -0.93 6.93 6.50
N MET A 70 0.33 6.51 6.39
CA MET A 70 0.69 5.15 5.95
C MET A 70 0.31 4.08 6.97
N THR A 71 0.48 4.35 8.27
CA THR A 71 0.03 3.44 9.34
C THR A 71 -1.48 3.26 9.32
N CYS A 72 -2.25 4.34 9.09
CA CYS A 72 -3.70 4.25 8.91
C CYS A 72 -4.04 3.32 7.73
N ASN A 73 -3.40 3.50 6.58
CA ASN A 73 -3.60 2.63 5.42
C ASN A 73 -3.35 1.15 5.79
N ALA A 74 -2.22 0.82 6.43
CA ALA A 74 -1.94 -0.56 6.85
C ALA A 74 -3.00 -1.09 7.83
N GLY A 75 -3.46 -0.26 8.77
CA GLY A 75 -4.50 -0.64 9.72
C GLY A 75 -5.86 -0.91 9.07
N ILE A 76 -6.22 -0.15 8.04
CA ILE A 76 -7.45 -0.39 7.26
C ILE A 76 -7.36 -1.72 6.52
N TRP A 77 -6.21 -2.05 5.94
CA TRP A 77 -5.99 -3.37 5.33
C TRP A 77 -6.10 -4.51 6.33
N ILE A 78 -5.59 -4.34 7.56
CA ILE A 78 -5.74 -5.33 8.63
C ILE A 78 -7.22 -5.48 9.03
N LEU A 79 -7.94 -4.37 9.20
CA LEU A 79 -9.36 -4.38 9.55
C LEU A 79 -10.19 -5.10 8.47
N ASP A 80 -9.96 -4.75 7.21
CA ASP A 80 -10.70 -5.29 6.06
C ASP A 80 -10.46 -6.80 5.90
N LEU A 81 -9.20 -7.25 6.00
CA LEU A 81 -8.84 -8.65 5.75
C LEU A 81 -9.07 -9.57 6.95
N TYR A 82 -8.92 -9.11 8.19
CA TYR A 82 -8.98 -9.99 9.37
C TYR A 82 -10.26 -9.87 10.20
N ILE A 83 -10.93 -8.72 10.17
CA ILE A 83 -12.07 -8.45 11.07
C ILE A 83 -13.37 -8.49 10.30
N ASN A 84 -13.39 -7.83 9.13
CA ASN A 84 -14.56 -7.85 8.27
C ASN A 84 -14.66 -9.17 7.50
N GLY A 85 -13.63 -10.01 7.61
CA GLY A 85 -13.56 -11.40 7.17
C GLY A 85 -14.02 -11.47 5.74
N TYR A 86 -13.17 -10.99 4.82
CA TYR A 86 -13.39 -10.84 3.37
C TYR A 86 -14.63 -11.61 2.90
N GLN A 87 -15.81 -11.02 3.07
CA GLN A 87 -17.06 -11.73 2.81
C GLN A 87 -17.14 -11.91 1.31
N THR A 88 -16.94 -13.15 0.86
CA THR A 88 -16.99 -13.63 -0.52
C THR A 88 -18.28 -13.27 -1.28
N ASP A 89 -19.24 -12.63 -0.64
CA ASP A 89 -20.57 -12.32 -1.17
C ASP A 89 -20.77 -10.82 -1.53
N SER A 90 -19.84 -9.91 -1.19
CA SER A 90 -20.06 -8.48 -1.46
C SER A 90 -19.46 -8.00 -2.78
N GLU A 91 -20.33 -7.65 -3.73
CA GLU A 91 -20.07 -6.96 -5.01
C GLU A 91 -19.40 -5.56 -4.86
N THR A 92 -18.91 -5.22 -3.68
CA THR A 92 -18.36 -3.90 -3.33
C THR A 92 -16.93 -4.09 -2.87
N GLY A 93 -15.98 -3.69 -3.72
CA GLY A 93 -14.55 -3.74 -3.39
C GLY A 93 -14.28 -3.11 -2.02
N GLY A 94 -13.52 -3.82 -1.18
CA GLY A 94 -13.37 -3.51 0.24
C GLY A 94 -12.82 -2.10 0.52
N PRO A 95 -13.09 -1.53 1.70
CA PRO A 95 -12.53 -0.25 2.16
C PRO A 95 -11.01 -0.12 1.96
N SER A 96 -10.26 -1.22 2.00
CA SER A 96 -8.81 -1.23 1.73
C SER A 96 -8.42 -0.69 0.35
N LEU A 97 -9.24 -0.94 -0.68
CA LEU A 97 -9.00 -0.48 -2.05
C LEU A 97 -9.14 1.04 -2.15
N MET A 98 -10.20 1.58 -1.57
CA MET A 98 -10.46 3.02 -1.56
C MET A 98 -9.38 3.81 -0.79
N PHE A 99 -8.74 3.16 0.19
CA PHE A 99 -7.67 3.78 0.97
C PHE A 99 -6.27 3.61 0.36
N SER A 100 -6.08 2.78 -0.66
CA SER A 100 -4.77 2.59 -1.31
C SER A 100 -4.09 3.89 -1.80
N PRO A 101 -4.81 4.92 -2.32
CA PRO A 101 -4.21 6.23 -2.63
C PRO A 101 -3.62 6.97 -1.42
N VAL A 102 -4.10 6.68 -0.21
CA VAL A 102 -3.64 7.30 1.05
C VAL A 102 -2.20 6.90 1.35
N MET A 103 -1.80 5.66 1.02
CA MET A 103 -0.40 5.23 1.07
C MET A 103 0.51 6.13 0.21
N VAL A 104 0.07 6.45 -1.02
CA VAL A 104 0.83 7.31 -1.94
C VAL A 104 0.97 8.72 -1.38
N ILE A 105 -0.11 9.29 -0.83
CA ILE A 105 -0.09 10.60 -0.16
C ILE A 105 0.93 10.60 0.99
N GLY A 106 0.92 9.56 1.83
CA GLY A 106 1.87 9.43 2.94
C GLY A 106 3.32 9.34 2.46
N ALA A 107 3.58 8.59 1.39
CA ALA A 107 4.90 8.49 0.78
C ALA A 107 5.39 9.84 0.21
N LEU A 108 4.50 10.61 -0.41
CA LEU A 108 4.81 11.96 -0.91
C LEU A 108 5.13 12.95 0.23
N PHE A 109 4.46 12.83 1.38
CA PHE A 109 4.82 13.63 2.56
C PHE A 109 6.23 13.33 3.06
N LEU A 110 6.63 12.05 3.06
CA LEU A 110 8.00 11.66 3.39
C LEU A 110 9.01 12.18 2.38
N LEU A 111 8.68 12.21 1.09
CA LEU A 111 9.53 12.81 0.06
C LEU A 111 9.71 14.31 0.28
N GLU A 112 8.62 15.03 0.55
CA GLU A 112 8.68 16.47 0.86
C GLU A 112 9.45 16.76 2.15
N TRP A 113 9.37 15.88 3.15
CA TRP A 113 10.26 15.93 4.31
C TRP A 113 11.72 15.71 3.90
N TYR A 114 12.02 14.65 3.14
CA TYR A 114 13.38 14.32 2.71
C TYR A 114 14.05 15.48 1.96
N LYS A 115 13.33 16.12 1.03
CA LYS A 115 13.79 17.28 0.26
C LYS A 115 14.13 18.50 1.11
N THR A 116 13.43 18.69 2.23
CA THR A 116 13.57 19.87 3.09
C THR A 116 14.43 19.65 4.33
N SER A 117 14.73 18.38 4.66
CA SER A 117 15.47 17.98 5.86
C SER A 117 16.98 18.27 5.78
N LYS A 118 17.54 18.33 4.56
CA LYS A 118 18.97 18.59 4.33
C LYS A 118 19.21 20.06 3.98
N THR A 119 20.43 20.52 4.24
CA THR A 119 20.91 21.86 3.87
C THR A 119 20.88 22.05 2.35
N THR A 120 21.24 21.01 1.60
CA THR A 120 21.15 20.95 0.14
C THR A 120 20.00 20.03 -0.27
N VAL A 121 19.21 20.47 -1.26
CA VAL A 121 18.13 19.65 -1.82
C VAL A 121 18.76 18.42 -2.50
N PRO A 122 18.32 17.19 -2.18
CA PRO A 122 18.85 15.99 -2.81
C PRO A 122 18.69 16.04 -4.34
N SER A 123 19.63 15.45 -5.08
CA SER A 123 19.51 15.33 -6.53
C SER A 123 18.28 14.50 -6.92
N THR A 124 17.73 14.75 -8.12
CA THR A 124 16.57 14.02 -8.66
C THR A 124 16.70 12.49 -8.59
N PRO A 125 17.86 11.88 -8.92
CA PRO A 125 18.04 10.43 -8.77
C PRO A 125 17.86 9.94 -7.33
N LEU A 126 18.37 10.70 -6.36
CA LEU A 126 18.23 10.36 -4.93
C LEU A 126 16.79 10.52 -4.45
N GLN A 127 16.05 11.51 -4.96
CA GLN A 127 14.63 11.69 -4.66
C GLN A 127 13.79 10.51 -5.17
N TRP A 128 14.03 10.07 -6.41
CA TRP A 128 13.35 8.92 -6.99
C TRP A 128 13.65 7.61 -6.25
N LYS A 129 14.93 7.36 -5.97
CA LYS A 129 15.34 6.20 -5.19
C LYS A 129 14.71 6.19 -3.80
N PHE A 130 14.55 7.37 -3.18
CA PHE A 130 13.88 7.49 -1.91
C PHE A 130 12.39 7.11 -2.01
N ILE A 131 11.63 7.73 -2.92
CA ILE A 131 10.18 7.48 -3.02
C ILE A 131 9.88 6.02 -3.42
N LEU A 132 10.64 5.45 -4.35
CA LEU A 132 10.50 4.05 -4.76
C LEU A 132 10.74 3.09 -3.58
N ARG A 133 11.72 3.38 -2.71
CA ARG A 133 11.96 2.56 -1.51
C ARG A 133 10.85 2.71 -0.48
N VAL A 134 10.35 3.92 -0.25
CA VAL A 134 9.24 4.15 0.67
C VAL A 134 8.00 3.39 0.21
N LEU A 135 7.65 3.49 -1.07
CA LEU A 135 6.51 2.76 -1.65
C LEU A 135 6.72 1.25 -1.55
N LEU A 136 7.92 0.75 -1.89
CA LEU A 136 8.24 -0.68 -1.81
C LEU A 136 8.15 -1.23 -0.38
N ILE A 137 8.59 -0.47 0.63
CA ILE A 137 8.46 -0.87 2.05
C ILE A 137 6.99 -0.93 2.47
N ASN A 138 6.20 0.09 2.14
CA ASN A 138 4.77 0.08 2.48
C ASN A 138 4.05 -1.07 1.77
N TYR A 139 4.36 -1.26 0.50
CA TYR A 139 3.83 -2.36 -0.27
C TYR A 139 4.24 -3.73 0.31
N THR A 140 5.47 -3.86 0.80
CA THR A 140 5.92 -5.06 1.51
C THR A 140 5.05 -5.32 2.73
N VAL A 141 4.74 -4.30 3.54
CA VAL A 141 3.84 -4.44 4.69
C VAL A 141 2.46 -4.93 4.26
N LEU A 142 1.87 -4.33 3.21
CA LEU A 142 0.58 -4.77 2.67
C LEU A 142 0.62 -6.21 2.16
N TYR A 143 1.67 -6.56 1.44
CA TYR A 143 1.85 -7.91 0.91
C TYR A 143 1.98 -8.95 2.03
N PHE A 144 2.67 -8.62 3.12
CA PHE A 144 2.71 -9.47 4.31
C PHE A 144 1.34 -9.61 4.98
N ILE A 145 0.60 -8.51 5.14
CA ILE A 145 -0.76 -8.55 5.70
C ILE A 145 -1.64 -9.51 4.88
N LEU A 146 -1.56 -9.43 3.55
CA LEU A 146 -2.30 -10.28 2.61
C LEU A 146 -1.89 -11.76 2.68
N VAL A 147 -0.59 -12.06 2.60
CA VAL A 147 -0.11 -13.45 2.63
C VAL A 147 -0.46 -14.12 3.97
N LEU A 148 -0.47 -13.35 5.07
CA LEU A 148 -0.83 -13.86 6.39
C LEU A 148 -2.35 -13.97 6.59
N SER A 149 -3.19 -13.25 5.83
CA SER A 149 -4.65 -13.35 5.94
C SER A 149 -5.21 -14.57 5.21
N GLU A 150 -4.56 -14.97 4.11
CA GLU A 150 -5.02 -16.07 3.24
C GLU A 150 -5.26 -17.42 3.94
N PRO A 151 -4.42 -17.89 4.89
CA PRO A 151 -4.70 -19.11 5.66
C PRO A 151 -5.91 -18.97 6.59
N SER A 152 -6.19 -17.76 7.08
CA SER A 152 -7.23 -17.49 8.07
C SER A 152 -8.63 -17.56 7.44
N ASP A 153 -8.78 -17.07 6.21
CA ASP A 153 -10.06 -17.13 5.46
C ASP A 153 -10.38 -18.55 4.98
N ARG A 154 -9.36 -19.38 4.70
CA ARG A 154 -9.56 -20.75 4.19
C ARG A 154 -9.77 -21.80 5.29
N ALA A 155 -9.50 -21.46 6.56
CA ALA A 155 -9.58 -22.38 7.69
C ALA A 155 -11.01 -22.89 7.99
N GLY A 156 -12.05 -22.24 7.46
CA GLY A 156 -13.45 -22.59 7.76
C GLY A 156 -14.13 -23.59 6.83
N ILE A 157 -13.64 -23.84 5.59
CA ILE A 157 -14.55 -24.36 4.54
C ILE A 157 -14.08 -25.63 3.79
N LYS A 158 -12.78 -25.91 3.58
CA LYS A 158 -12.35 -27.14 2.86
C LYS A 158 -10.99 -27.65 3.33
N GLN A 159 -10.77 -28.97 3.24
CA GLN A 159 -9.43 -29.54 3.35
C GLN A 159 -8.50 -28.84 2.35
N VAL A 160 -7.47 -28.17 2.86
CA VAL A 160 -6.51 -27.45 2.04
C VAL A 160 -5.63 -28.47 1.32
N ASP A 161 -5.75 -28.55 0.01
CA ASP A 161 -4.82 -29.34 -0.81
C ASP A 161 -3.51 -28.55 -0.98
N TYR A 162 -2.55 -28.87 -0.12
CA TYR A 162 -1.20 -28.29 -0.13
C TYR A 162 -0.40 -28.63 -1.40
N THR A 163 -0.85 -29.60 -2.19
CA THR A 163 -0.21 -29.97 -3.47
C THR A 163 -0.83 -29.27 -4.67
N SER A 164 -1.92 -28.52 -4.46
CA SER A 164 -2.54 -27.72 -5.50
C SER A 164 -1.59 -26.63 -6.01
N ILE A 165 -1.65 -26.38 -7.31
CA ILE A 165 -0.78 -25.40 -7.97
C ILE A 165 -0.90 -23.98 -7.36
N PRO A 166 -2.10 -23.46 -7.00
CA PRO A 166 -2.22 -22.20 -6.28
C PRO A 166 -1.40 -22.15 -4.98
N PHE A 167 -1.40 -23.24 -4.21
CA PHE A 167 -0.65 -23.33 -2.95
C PHE A 167 0.87 -23.32 -3.16
N ILE A 168 1.35 -23.78 -4.33
CA ILE A 168 2.77 -23.73 -4.69
C ILE A 168 3.16 -22.36 -5.27
N ILE A 169 2.28 -21.75 -6.08
CA ILE A 169 2.53 -20.46 -6.73
C ILE A 169 2.65 -19.33 -5.70
N ASN A 170 1.80 -19.28 -4.67
CA ASN A 170 1.80 -18.16 -3.72
C ASN A 170 3.12 -18.03 -2.92
N PRO A 171 3.68 -19.10 -2.31
CA PRO A 171 5.00 -19.05 -1.70
C PRO A 171 6.12 -18.72 -2.70
N LEU A 172 6.05 -19.24 -3.93
CA LEU A 172 7.03 -18.94 -4.97
C LEU A 172 7.03 -17.44 -5.30
N LEU A 173 5.85 -16.85 -5.53
CA LEU A 173 5.67 -15.41 -5.73
C LEU A 173 6.22 -14.63 -4.52
N PHE A 174 5.96 -15.09 -3.30
CA PHE A 174 6.48 -14.45 -2.10
C PHE A 174 8.02 -14.43 -2.06
N PHE A 175 8.68 -15.55 -2.37
CA PHE A 175 10.13 -15.62 -2.43
C PHE A 175 10.74 -14.76 -3.53
N ILE A 176 10.12 -14.72 -4.72
CA ILE A 176 10.56 -13.84 -5.81
C ILE A 176 10.42 -12.38 -5.41
N PHE A 177 9.32 -12.00 -4.76
CA PHE A 177 9.10 -10.66 -4.25
C PHE A 177 10.17 -10.28 -3.21
N LEU A 178 10.46 -11.15 -2.24
CA LEU A 178 11.50 -10.92 -1.23
C LEU A 178 12.90 -10.79 -1.87
N ALA A 179 13.21 -11.63 -2.85
CA ALA A 179 14.47 -11.52 -3.58
C ALA A 179 14.58 -10.17 -4.30
N GLY A 180 13.51 -9.74 -4.99
CA GLY A 180 13.42 -8.42 -5.62
C GLY A 180 13.59 -7.29 -4.60
N LEU A 181 12.91 -7.38 -3.45
CA LEU A 181 13.01 -6.42 -2.35
C LEU A 181 14.45 -6.28 -1.85
N ILE A 182 15.12 -7.39 -1.52
CA ILE A 182 16.50 -7.38 -1.00
C ILE A 182 17.47 -6.83 -2.06
N ILE A 183 17.31 -7.25 -3.31
CA ILE A 183 18.18 -6.84 -4.42
C ILE A 183 17.99 -5.37 -4.78
N SER A 184 16.77 -4.81 -4.62
CA SER A 184 16.43 -3.42 -4.97
C SER A 184 17.30 -2.38 -4.28
N TRP A 185 17.89 -2.73 -3.12
CA TRP A 185 18.77 -1.84 -2.37
C TRP A 185 20.10 -1.60 -3.07
N LYS A 186 20.60 -2.59 -3.83
CA LYS A 186 21.93 -2.56 -4.46
C LYS A 186 21.87 -2.57 -5.99
N LYS A 187 20.93 -3.32 -6.59
CA LYS A 187 20.86 -3.56 -8.04
C LYS A 187 19.43 -3.35 -8.54
N GLU A 188 19.10 -2.09 -8.81
CA GLU A 188 17.76 -1.64 -9.22
C GLU A 188 17.27 -2.36 -10.49
N PHE A 189 18.12 -2.47 -11.52
CA PHE A 189 17.77 -3.17 -12.76
C PHE A 189 17.37 -4.64 -12.54
N ILE A 190 18.14 -5.38 -11.74
CA ILE A 190 17.84 -6.80 -11.45
C ILE A 190 16.55 -6.92 -10.64
N ALA A 191 16.36 -6.05 -9.65
CA ALA A 191 15.11 -6.01 -8.90
C ALA A 191 13.91 -5.71 -9.81
N GLY A 192 14.08 -4.80 -10.77
CA GLY A 192 13.08 -4.49 -11.78
C GLY A 192 12.68 -5.71 -12.61
N ILE A 193 13.66 -6.48 -13.09
CA ILE A 193 13.41 -7.75 -13.80
C ILE A 193 12.67 -8.75 -12.90
N LEU A 194 13.08 -8.89 -11.64
CA LEU A 194 12.42 -9.81 -10.70
C LEU A 194 10.96 -9.43 -10.44
N PHE A 195 10.65 -8.15 -10.32
CA PHE A 195 9.28 -7.68 -10.15
C PHE A 195 8.43 -7.90 -11.42
N LEU A 196 8.99 -7.68 -12.61
CA LEU A 196 8.28 -8.02 -13.85
C LEU A 196 8.05 -9.53 -13.98
N PHE A 197 9.05 -10.34 -13.64
CA PHE A 197 8.94 -11.79 -13.63
C PHE A 197 7.88 -12.29 -12.65
N TRP A 198 7.81 -11.67 -11.46
CA TRP A 198 6.74 -11.88 -10.49
C TRP A 198 5.37 -11.63 -11.13
N CYS A 199 5.19 -10.49 -11.81
CA CYS A 199 3.92 -10.16 -12.47
C CYS A 199 3.57 -11.16 -13.57
N THR A 200 4.55 -11.64 -14.34
CA THR A 200 4.33 -12.66 -15.38
C THR A 200 3.84 -13.97 -14.79
N ILE A 201 4.46 -14.46 -13.71
CA ILE A 201 4.03 -15.70 -13.04
C ILE A 201 2.63 -15.51 -12.46
N PHE A 202 2.36 -14.37 -11.83
CA PHE A 202 1.04 -14.06 -11.26
C PHE A 202 -0.04 -14.06 -12.34
N LEU A 203 0.15 -13.34 -13.45
CA LEU A 203 -0.80 -13.30 -14.56
C LEU A 203 -1.01 -14.68 -15.19
N TRP A 204 0.07 -15.44 -15.39
CA TRP A 204 -0.03 -16.81 -15.87
C TRP A 204 -0.84 -17.69 -14.91
N GLY A 205 -0.56 -17.60 -13.61
CA GLY A 205 -1.28 -18.32 -12.56
C GLY A 205 -2.77 -18.00 -12.58
N VAL A 206 -3.13 -16.72 -12.66
CA VAL A 206 -4.53 -16.27 -12.76
C VAL A 206 -5.24 -16.83 -14.00
N ILE A 207 -4.57 -16.87 -15.15
CA ILE A 207 -5.15 -17.39 -16.40
C ILE A 207 -5.30 -18.92 -16.34
N ALA A 208 -4.28 -19.62 -15.84
CA ALA A 208 -4.25 -21.08 -15.81
C ALA A 208 -5.10 -21.66 -14.66
N TYR A 209 -5.24 -20.92 -13.56
CA TYR A 209 -5.94 -21.32 -12.34
C TYR A 209 -6.83 -20.17 -11.84
N PRO A 210 -8.05 -20.04 -12.37
CA PRO A 210 -8.99 -18.97 -12.00
C PRO A 210 -9.33 -18.92 -10.51
N GLU A 211 -9.10 -20.02 -9.78
CA GLU A 211 -9.21 -20.13 -8.32
C GLU A 211 -8.25 -19.18 -7.56
N ILE A 212 -7.25 -18.61 -8.25
CA ILE A 212 -6.34 -17.57 -7.73
C ILE A 212 -7.00 -16.17 -7.78
N LEU A 213 -7.98 -15.97 -8.67
CA LEU A 213 -8.63 -14.68 -8.92
C LEU A 213 -9.62 -14.19 -7.82
N PRO A 214 -10.41 -15.01 -7.11
CA PRO A 214 -11.47 -14.51 -6.22
C PRO A 214 -10.96 -13.70 -5.01
N SER A 215 -9.65 -13.68 -4.77
CA SER A 215 -9.03 -12.76 -3.84
C SER A 215 -8.63 -11.45 -4.56
N GLU A 216 -9.58 -10.51 -4.71
CA GLU A 216 -9.37 -9.15 -5.25
C GLU A 216 -8.13 -8.40 -4.71
N PRO A 217 -7.69 -8.61 -3.45
CA PRO A 217 -6.46 -8.00 -2.93
C PRO A 217 -5.20 -8.26 -3.78
N TRP A 218 -5.15 -9.35 -4.54
CA TRP A 218 -3.97 -9.70 -5.34
C TRP A 218 -3.82 -8.88 -6.63
N ILE A 219 -4.92 -8.46 -7.24
CA ILE A 219 -4.89 -7.57 -8.42
C ILE A 219 -4.33 -6.20 -8.01
N VAL A 220 -4.79 -5.71 -6.87
CA VAL A 220 -4.36 -4.43 -6.28
C VAL A 220 -2.93 -4.51 -5.77
N SER A 221 -2.47 -5.72 -5.44
CA SER A 221 -1.08 -6.02 -5.16
C SER A 221 -0.20 -6.01 -6.43
N GLY A 222 -0.68 -6.61 -7.53
CA GLY A 222 0.09 -6.75 -8.75
C GLY A 222 0.45 -5.45 -9.47
N VAL A 223 -0.47 -4.47 -9.50
CA VAL A 223 -0.25 -3.19 -10.21
C VAL A 223 0.93 -2.38 -9.62
N PRO A 224 1.02 -2.16 -8.30
CA PRO A 224 2.19 -1.54 -7.69
C PRO A 224 3.51 -2.26 -8.01
N ILE A 225 3.55 -3.60 -7.99
CA ILE A 225 4.78 -4.35 -8.33
C ILE A 225 5.18 -4.11 -9.79
N LEU A 226 4.20 -4.13 -10.71
CA LEU A 226 4.45 -3.86 -12.13
C LEU A 226 5.02 -2.46 -12.35
N LEU A 227 4.42 -1.45 -11.70
CA LEU A 227 4.89 -0.08 -11.75
C LEU A 227 6.28 0.05 -11.14
N GLN A 228 6.52 -0.58 -9.99
CA GLN A 228 7.82 -0.59 -9.32
C GLN A 228 8.90 -1.20 -10.23
N GLY A 229 8.62 -2.33 -10.85
CA GLY A 229 9.53 -2.99 -11.79
C GLY A 229 9.87 -2.11 -12.99
N SER A 230 8.83 -1.52 -13.59
CA SER A 230 8.95 -0.61 -14.73
C SER A 230 9.77 0.64 -14.39
N PHE A 231 9.51 1.27 -13.23
CA PHE A 231 10.24 2.46 -12.80
C PHE A 231 11.71 2.17 -12.50
N TYR A 232 12.03 1.04 -11.86
CA TYR A 232 13.43 0.66 -11.62
C TYR A 232 14.22 0.48 -12.92
N ILE A 233 13.63 -0.16 -13.94
CA ILE A 233 14.28 -0.35 -15.23
C ILE A 233 14.45 0.99 -15.94
N LYS A 234 13.38 1.80 -16.02
CA LYS A 234 13.42 3.12 -16.65
C LYS A 234 14.52 4.01 -16.03
N HIS A 235 14.53 4.12 -14.70
CA HIS A 235 15.45 5.01 -13.98
C HIS A 235 16.90 4.52 -14.05
N HIS A 236 17.12 3.21 -14.11
CA HIS A 236 18.45 2.66 -14.33
C HIS A 236 19.07 3.13 -15.64
N TYR A 237 18.28 3.21 -16.71
CA TYR A 237 18.77 3.75 -17.99
C TYR A 237 18.92 5.26 -17.97
N GLU A 238 17.97 5.99 -17.39
CA GLU A 238 17.95 7.46 -17.38
C GLU A 238 19.15 8.08 -16.61
N PHE A 239 19.62 7.42 -15.55
CA PHE A 239 20.67 7.95 -14.67
C PHE A 239 22.03 7.26 -14.79
N ARG A 240 22.17 6.21 -15.60
CA ARG A 240 23.47 5.58 -15.87
C ARG A 240 24.23 6.22 -17.04
N THR A 241 23.52 6.96 -17.90
CA THR A 241 24.09 7.64 -19.08
C THR A 241 24.51 9.09 -18.85
N ASN A 242 24.47 9.58 -17.61
CA ASN A 242 24.97 10.89 -17.19
C ASN A 242 26.02 10.71 -16.09
#